data_AF-A0A1F9FCK0-F1
#
_entry.id   AF-A0A1F9FCK0-F1
#
_cell.length_a   1.000
_cell.length_b   1.000
_cell.length_c   1.000
_cell.angle_alpha   90.00
_cell.angle_beta   90.00
_cell.angle_gamma   90.00
#
_symmetry.space_group_name_H-M   'P 1'
#
loop_
_entity.id
_entity.type
_entity.pdbx_description
1 polymer ?
#
loop_
_entity_poly.entity_id
_entity_poly.type
_entity_poly.pdbx_seq_one_letter_code
_entity_poly.pdbx_strand_id
1 'polypeptide(L)'
;MVAAVGRARLIKGDAIKPGAVVIDVGINRQDDGKLCGDVDFATASEVAGAITPVPGGVGPMTIAMLMQNTLTSHARRLGLT
;
A
#
# COMPACT_ATOMS: atom_id res chain seq x y z
N MET A 1 4.42 7.06 -6.85
CA MET A 1 3.13 7.60 -6.37
C MET A 1 2.72 6.80 -5.15
N VAL A 2 2.23 7.46 -4.10
CA VAL A 2 1.61 6.81 -2.94
C VAL A 2 0.15 7.23 -2.89
N ALA A 3 -0.78 6.28 -2.97
CA ALA A 3 -2.22 6.51 -2.89
C ALA A 3 -2.72 6.18 -1.48
N ALA A 4 -3.31 7.17 -0.80
CA ALA A 4 -3.76 7.06 0.59
C ALA A 4 -4.97 7.97 0.86
N VAL A 5 -5.91 8.01 -0.09
CA VAL A 5 -7.12 8.86 -0.07
C VAL A 5 -8.28 8.16 0.64
N GLY A 6 -8.33 6.83 0.66
CA GLY A 6 -9.44 6.06 1.24
C GLY A 6 -10.71 6.13 0.40
N ARG A 7 -10.55 6.06 -0.93
CA ARG A 7 -11.67 6.03 -1.89
C ARG A 7 -11.40 4.98 -2.96
N ALA A 8 -12.26 3.98 -3.00
CA ALA A 8 -12.14 2.84 -3.91
C ALA A 8 -11.91 3.26 -5.36
N ARG A 9 -10.80 2.80 -5.96
CA ARG A 9 -10.49 2.91 -7.40
C ARG A 9 -10.58 4.33 -7.97
N LEU A 10 -10.30 5.34 -7.14
CA LEU A 10 -10.28 6.75 -7.52
C LEU A 10 -9.23 7.04 -8.59
N ILE A 11 -8.04 6.46 -8.46
CA ILE A 11 -6.91 6.72 -9.37
C ILE A 11 -6.92 5.68 -10.49
N LYS A 12 -7.06 6.14 -11.74
CA LYS A 12 -7.03 5.33 -12.95
C LYS A 12 -5.65 5.32 -13.59
N GLY A 13 -5.40 4.37 -14.49
CA GLY A 13 -4.10 4.19 -15.15
C GLY A 13 -3.61 5.39 -15.97
N ASP A 14 -4.53 6.18 -16.54
CA ASP A 14 -4.22 7.41 -17.30
C ASP A 14 -3.63 8.54 -16.44
N ALA A 15 -3.94 8.54 -15.14
CA ALA A 15 -3.36 9.46 -14.17
C ALA A 15 -1.96 9.04 -13.69
N ILE A 16 -1.46 7.88 -14.13
CA ILE A 16 -0.18 7.31 -13.70
C ILE A 16 0.89 7.61 -14.75
N LYS A 17 2.01 8.19 -14.32
CA LYS A 17 3.19 8.35 -15.18
C LYS A 17 3.69 6.95 -15.62
N PRO A 18 3.91 6.71 -16.94
CA PRO A 18 4.44 5.43 -17.41
C PRO A 18 5.73 5.03 -16.70
N GLY A 19 5.81 3.76 -16.26
CA GLY A 19 6.94 3.21 -15.52
C GLY A 19 7.03 3.65 -14.05
N ALA A 20 6.07 4.40 -13.52
CA ALA A 20 6.08 4.79 -12.11
C ALA A 20 5.92 3.59 -11.16
N VAL A 21 6.55 3.69 -9.98
CA VAL A 21 6.25 2.82 -8.85
C VAL A 21 5.01 3.36 -8.12
N VAL A 22 4.03 2.49 -7.91
CA VAL A 22 2.75 2.82 -7.29
C VAL A 22 2.59 2.03 -5.99
N ILE A 23 2.42 2.76 -4.88
CA ILE A 23 2.16 2.18 -3.56
C ILE A 23 0.72 2.54 -3.20
N ASP A 24 -0.15 1.55 -3.17
CA ASP A 24 -1.56 1.68 -2.79
C ASP A 24 -1.74 1.29 -1.32
N VAL A 25 -1.95 2.31 -0.50
CA VAL A 25 -2.19 2.19 0.95
C VAL A 25 -3.68 2.03 1.24
N GLY A 26 -4.54 2.38 0.28
CA GLY A 26 -5.99 2.36 0.43
C GLY A 26 -6.50 0.97 0.78
N ILE A 27 -7.42 0.90 1.76
CA ILE A 27 -8.17 -0.31 2.07
C ILE A 27 -9.64 0.05 2.08
N ASN A 28 -10.32 -0.26 0.98
CA ASN A 28 -11.73 0.02 0.78
C ASN A 28 -12.50 -1.29 0.68
N ARG A 29 -13.62 -1.40 1.40
CA ARG A 29 -14.51 -2.57 1.33
C ARG A 29 -15.60 -2.31 0.29
N GLN A 30 -15.73 -3.24 -0.65
CA GLN A 30 -16.77 -3.21 -1.68
C GLN A 30 -18.07 -3.83 -1.16
N ASP A 31 -19.15 -3.62 -1.90
CA ASP A 31 -20.48 -4.18 -1.59
C ASP A 31 -20.48 -5.71 -1.56
N ASP A 32 -19.61 -6.35 -2.35
CA ASP A 32 -19.42 -7.81 -2.35
C ASP A 32 -18.52 -8.32 -1.20
N GLY A 33 -18.12 -7.43 -0.30
CA GLY A 33 -17.29 -7.72 0.87
C GLY A 33 -15.79 -7.81 0.59
N LYS A 34 -15.36 -7.77 -0.68
CA LYS A 34 -13.94 -7.84 -1.04
C LYS A 34 -13.24 -6.51 -0.78
N LEU A 35 -11.94 -6.59 -0.54
CA LEU A 35 -11.08 -5.43 -0.37
C LEU A 35 -10.54 -4.96 -1.73
N CYS A 36 -10.42 -3.65 -1.89
CA CYS A 36 -9.74 -3.02 -3.01
C CYS A 36 -9.02 -1.75 -2.54
N GLY A 37 -8.06 -1.29 -3.34
CA GLY A 37 -7.26 -0.11 -3.04
C GLY A 37 -7.88 1.19 -3.54
N ASP A 38 -7.12 2.28 -3.41
CA ASP A 38 -7.48 3.58 -3.97
C ASP A 38 -7.19 3.65 -5.48
N VAL A 39 -6.33 2.76 -5.97
CA VAL A 39 -5.94 2.66 -7.37
C VAL A 39 -6.72 1.56 -8.05
N ASP A 40 -7.17 1.82 -9.28
CA ASP A 40 -7.74 0.80 -10.14
C ASP A 40 -6.64 -0.12 -10.69
N PHE A 41 -6.38 -1.20 -9.96
CA PHE A 41 -5.25 -2.11 -10.21
C PHE A 41 -5.18 -2.63 -11.65
N ALA A 42 -6.34 -2.94 -12.27
CA ALA A 42 -6.37 -3.47 -13.63
C ALA A 42 -5.72 -2.49 -14.61
N THR A 43 -6.24 -1.26 -14.64
CA THR A 43 -5.73 -0.20 -15.54
C THR A 43 -4.33 0.27 -15.15
N ALA A 44 -4.01 0.30 -13.84
CA ALA A 44 -2.72 0.77 -13.36
C ALA A 44 -1.58 -0.22 -13.64
N SER A 45 -1.85 -1.52 -13.63
CA SER A 45 -0.84 -2.56 -13.88
C SER A 45 -0.30 -2.56 -15.31
N GLU A 46 -1.02 -1.98 -16.26
CA GLU A 46 -0.60 -1.84 -17.66
C GLU A 46 0.40 -0.68 -17.86
N VAL A 47 0.39 0.32 -16.97
CA VAL A 47 1.14 1.58 -17.11
C VAL A 47 2.29 1.68 -16.10
N ALA A 48 2.06 1.23 -14.86
CA ALA A 48 3.02 1.30 -13.78
C ALA A 48 4.20 0.33 -14.01
N GLY A 49 5.41 0.74 -13.60
CA GLY A 49 6.57 -0.16 -13.60
C GLY A 49 6.50 -1.17 -12.45
N ALA A 50 5.85 -0.81 -11.35
CA ALA A 50 5.52 -1.68 -10.24
C ALA A 50 4.29 -1.14 -9.49
N ILE A 51 3.44 -2.02 -8.97
CA ILE A 51 2.27 -1.65 -8.18
C ILE A 51 2.03 -2.65 -7.04
N THR A 52 1.70 -2.15 -5.85
CA THR A 52 1.32 -3.02 -4.72
C THR A 52 -0.13 -3.48 -4.84
N PRO A 53 -0.43 -4.78 -4.64
CA PRO A 53 -1.81 -5.26 -4.69
C PRO A 53 -2.59 -4.90 -3.42
N VAL A 54 -3.91 -4.81 -3.55
CA VAL A 54 -4.84 -4.72 -2.41
C VAL A 54 -5.92 -5.79 -2.58
N PRO A 55 -6.02 -6.78 -1.67
CA PRO A 55 -5.22 -6.98 -0.46
C PRO A 55 -3.79 -7.50 -0.74
N GLY A 56 -2.93 -7.48 0.29
CA GLY A 56 -1.61 -8.13 0.25
C GLY A 56 -0.39 -7.22 0.07
N GLY A 57 -0.59 -5.92 -0.16
CA GLY A 57 0.48 -4.93 -0.29
C GLY A 57 0.89 -4.30 1.05
N VAL A 58 0.40 -3.09 1.31
CA VAL A 58 0.87 -2.24 2.43
C VAL A 58 0.38 -2.73 3.80
N GLY A 59 -0.77 -3.41 3.86
CA GLY A 59 -1.35 -3.92 5.12
C GLY A 59 -0.39 -4.79 5.94
N PRO A 60 0.13 -5.90 5.39
CA PRO A 60 1.12 -6.75 6.08
C PRO A 60 2.39 -5.99 6.53
N MET A 61 2.86 -5.03 5.73
CA MET A 61 4.04 -4.23 6.09
C MET A 61 3.78 -3.35 7.32
N THR A 62 2.55 -2.86 7.52
CA THR A 62 2.19 -2.07 8.70
C THR A 62 2.41 -2.87 10.00
N ILE A 63 2.03 -4.14 10.01
CA ILE A 63 2.25 -5.05 11.15
C ILE A 63 3.75 -5.31 11.33
N ALA A 64 4.46 -5.63 10.25
CA ALA A 64 5.90 -5.89 10.30
C ALA A 64 6.67 -4.69 10.87
N MET A 65 6.34 -3.48 10.45
CA MET A 65 6.98 -2.24 10.94
C MET A 65 6.64 -1.96 12.40
N LEU A 66 5.43 -2.27 12.87
CA LEU A 66 5.11 -2.17 14.30
C LEU A 66 5.99 -3.10 15.15
N MET A 67 6.16 -4.35 14.70
CA MET A 67 7.02 -5.33 15.39
C MET A 67 8.48 -4.89 15.38
N GLN A 68 8.97 -4.42 14.23
CA GLN A 68 10.33 -3.89 14.11
C GLN A 68 10.55 -2.69 15.03
N ASN A 69 9.63 -1.72 15.05
CA ASN A 69 9.70 -0.55 15.91
C ASN A 69 9.71 -0.94 17.40
N THR A 70 8.92 -1.95 17.77
CA THR A 70 8.89 -2.49 19.14
C THR A 70 10.24 -3.09 19.53
N LEU A 71 10.83 -3.91 18.64
CA LEU A 71 12.16 -4.51 18.85
C LEU A 71 13.24 -3.44 18.96
N THR A 72 13.25 -2.47 18.04
CA THR A 72 14.21 -1.35 18.05
C THR A 72 14.09 -0.52 19.33
N SER A 73 12.87 -0.24 19.79
CA SER A 73 12.64 0.47 21.06
C SER A 73 13.24 -0.30 22.25
N HIS A 74 13.03 -1.62 22.29
CA HIS A 74 13.59 -2.45 23.34
C HIS A 74 15.12 -2.52 23.30
N ALA A 75 15.72 -2.68 22.11
CA ALA A 75 17.17 -2.70 21.92
C ALA A 75 17.82 -1.39 22.37
N ARG A 76 17.22 -0.24 22.04
CA ARG A 76 17.66 1.09 22.53
C ARG A 76 17.61 1.20 24.04
N ARG A 77 16.57 0.67 24.68
CA ARG A 77 16.45 0.64 26.15
C ARG A 77 17.59 -0.17 26.81
N LEU A 78 18.12 -1.16 26.10
CA LEU A 78 19.24 -2.00 26.56
C LEU A 78 20.62 -1.46 26.13
N GLY A 79 20.68 -0.36 25.37
CA GLY A 79 21.95 0.20 24.86
C GLY A 79 22.61 -0.62 23.76
N LEU A 80 21.86 -1.45 23.04
CA LEU A 80 22.39 -2.34 21.99
C LEU A 80 22.47 -1.69 20.59
N THR A 81 21.88 -0.50 20.42
CA THR A 81 21.82 0.27 19.17
C THR A 81 21.72 1.76 19.46
#